data_AF-A0AAV5CC32-F1
#
_entry.id   AF-A0AAV5CC32-F1
#
_cell.length_a   1.000
_cell.length_b   1.000
_cell.length_c   1.000
_cell.angle_alpha   90.00
_cell.angle_beta   90.00
_cell.angle_gamma   90.00
#
_symmetry.space_group_name_H-M   'P 1'
#
loop_
_entity.id
_entity.type
_entity.pdbx_description
1 polymer ?
#
loop_
_entity_poly.entity_id
_entity_poly.type
_entity_poly.pdbx_seq_one_letter_code
_entity_poly.pdbx_strand_id
1 'polypeptide(L)'
;MATADIRLSIAHQTRFALRLAATLCSPSAPTGSPTNAAFSPLSLHVALSLLTAGTGGATRDQLAAILGGEGPGAVEGLHALAEQVVQVVLADGSGAGGPRVAFADGVFVDASLKLKPSFEEVAVSKYKAEAQSVDFQKKAAEAAGQVNTWVEKITSGLIKELLPAGSVDHTTKLVLGNALYFKGAWTEKFDASNTKDGGDKRQFSMYILLPEAKDSLWSLAENLSSEPEFLEKHIPRQKATVGQFKLPKFKISFGFEGSALLKGLGLHLPFSAEADLSQMVDSQAMGQNLYVSSIFHKSFVEVNEEGTEAAAATAAVVSLRSMPIGPIDFIADHPFLFLIREDMTGVVLFVGHVVNPLLAA
;
A
#
# COMPACT_ATOMS: atom_id res chain seq x y z
N MET A 1 23.56 3.13 19.09
CA MET A 1 22.95 3.61 17.85
C MET A 1 21.54 3.05 17.85
N ALA A 2 20.53 3.87 18.15
CA ALA A 2 19.21 3.41 18.55
C ALA A 2 18.50 2.76 17.35
N THR A 3 18.37 1.44 17.35
CA THR A 3 17.34 0.76 16.57
C THR A 3 16.01 1.30 17.09
N ALA A 4 15.38 2.22 16.35
CA ALA A 4 13.96 2.46 16.54
C ALA A 4 13.27 1.09 16.62
N ASP A 5 12.45 0.88 17.63
CA ASP A 5 11.80 -0.42 17.82
C ASP A 5 10.96 -0.70 16.56
N ILE A 6 11.39 -1.67 15.76
CA ILE A 6 10.73 -2.04 14.50
C ILE A 6 9.24 -2.32 14.74
N ARG A 7 8.86 -2.85 15.91
CA ARG A 7 7.45 -3.06 16.27
C ARG A 7 6.68 -1.76 16.37
N LEU A 8 7.29 -0.71 16.94
CA LEU A 8 6.71 0.62 17.01
C LEU A 8 6.56 1.22 15.61
N SER A 9 7.59 1.09 14.76
CA SER A 9 7.52 1.56 13.36
C SER A 9 6.43 0.84 12.56
N ILE A 10 6.22 -0.46 12.81
CA ILE A 10 5.13 -1.22 12.18
C ILE A 10 3.77 -0.78 12.71
N ALA A 11 3.62 -0.55 14.03
CA ALA A 11 2.38 -0.01 14.59
C ALA A 11 2.02 1.36 13.98
N HIS A 12 3.03 2.20 13.76
CA HIS A 12 2.86 3.49 13.08
C HIS A 12 2.47 3.33 11.60
N GLN A 13 3.08 2.39 10.88
CA GLN A 13 2.68 2.05 9.51
C GLN A 13 1.22 1.58 9.45
N THR A 14 0.81 0.70 10.36
CA THR A 14 -0.58 0.23 10.45
C THR A 14 -1.54 1.38 10.77
N ARG A 15 -1.17 2.28 11.69
CA ARG A 15 -2.00 3.47 12.00
C ARG A 15 -2.15 4.39 10.78
N PHE A 16 -1.06 4.63 10.05
CA PHE A 16 -1.10 5.38 8.79
C PHE A 16 -2.03 4.69 7.78
N ALA A 17 -1.92 3.37 7.63
CA ALA A 17 -2.75 2.57 6.74
C ALA A 17 -4.25 2.72 7.01
N LEU A 18 -4.65 2.61 8.27
CA LEU A 18 -6.06 2.67 8.67
C LEU A 18 -6.64 4.08 8.53
N ARG A 19 -5.87 5.14 8.86
CA ARG A 19 -6.29 6.53 8.62
C ARG A 19 -6.49 6.84 7.14
N LEU A 20 -5.54 6.40 6.32
CA LEU A 20 -5.60 6.54 4.86
C LEU A 20 -6.82 5.79 4.29
N ALA A 21 -7.08 4.56 4.77
CA ALA A 21 -8.24 3.78 4.38
C ALA A 21 -9.56 4.46 4.73
N ALA A 22 -9.70 4.99 5.95
CA ALA A 22 -10.91 5.69 6.37
C ALA A 22 -11.18 6.93 5.52
N THR A 23 -10.13 7.64 5.09
CA THR A 23 -10.28 8.82 4.22
C THR A 23 -10.70 8.42 2.80
N LEU A 24 -10.10 7.37 2.23
CA LEU A 24 -10.48 6.85 0.90
C LEU A 24 -11.86 6.21 0.89
N CYS A 25 -12.28 5.63 2.01
CA CYS A 25 -13.62 5.07 2.18
C CYS A 25 -14.65 6.13 2.57
N SER A 26 -14.31 7.41 2.76
CA SER A 26 -15.35 8.38 3.17
C SER A 26 -16.33 8.64 2.01
N PRO A 27 -17.64 8.78 2.26
CA PRO A 27 -18.62 9.21 1.24
C PRO A 27 -18.32 10.60 0.62
N SER A 28 -17.43 11.36 1.25
CA SER A 28 -16.91 12.65 0.78
C SER A 28 -15.68 12.51 -0.13
N ALA A 29 -15.24 11.30 -0.44
CA ALA A 29 -14.15 11.05 -1.38
C ALA A 29 -14.48 11.64 -2.77
N PRO A 30 -13.51 12.22 -3.48
CA PRO A 30 -13.72 12.96 -4.74
C PRO A 30 -14.17 12.09 -5.94
N THR A 31 -14.56 10.83 -5.72
CA THR A 31 -15.00 9.88 -6.73
C THR A 31 -16.51 9.69 -6.63
N GLY A 32 -17.26 10.11 -7.66
CA GLY A 32 -18.70 9.85 -7.75
C GLY A 32 -19.03 8.35 -7.83
N SER A 33 -20.22 7.97 -7.35
CA SER A 33 -20.75 6.58 -7.20
C SER A 33 -19.84 5.61 -6.42
N PRO A 34 -20.39 4.70 -5.60
CA PRO A 34 -19.56 3.74 -4.88
C PRO A 34 -18.88 2.78 -5.86
N THR A 35 -17.56 2.91 -6.03
CA THR A 35 -16.70 2.02 -6.81
C THR A 35 -15.86 1.15 -5.89
N ASN A 36 -15.46 -0.05 -6.30
CA ASN A 36 -14.48 -0.82 -5.53
C ASN A 36 -13.14 -0.06 -5.48
N ALA A 37 -12.50 -0.05 -4.31
CA ALA A 37 -11.18 0.55 -4.15
C ALA A 37 -10.25 -0.42 -3.47
N ALA A 38 -8.98 -0.42 -3.90
CA ALA A 38 -7.90 -1.15 -3.26
C ALA A 38 -6.64 -0.33 -3.42
N PHE A 39 -5.88 -0.16 -2.34
CA PHE A 39 -4.61 0.54 -2.40
C PHE A 39 -3.64 -0.07 -1.42
N SER A 40 -2.35 0.27 -1.57
CA SER A 40 -1.30 -0.23 -0.71
C SER A 40 -0.78 0.89 0.18
N PRO A 41 -1.23 0.94 1.45
CA PRO A 41 -0.70 1.91 2.39
C PRO A 41 0.79 1.66 2.68
N LEU A 42 1.25 0.41 2.64
CA LEU A 42 2.68 0.09 2.77
C LEU A 42 3.50 0.70 1.64
N SER A 43 3.05 0.54 0.41
CA SER A 43 3.73 1.09 -0.78
C SER A 43 3.80 2.62 -0.72
N LEU A 44 2.70 3.29 -0.33
CA LEU A 44 2.67 4.74 -0.12
C LEU A 44 3.55 5.20 1.05
N HIS A 45 3.58 4.44 2.14
CA HIS A 45 4.45 4.73 3.28
C HIS A 45 5.93 4.70 2.87
N VAL A 46 6.33 3.73 2.05
CA VAL A 46 7.67 3.63 1.46
C VAL A 46 7.96 4.84 0.56
N ALA A 47 7.04 5.19 -0.35
CA ALA A 47 7.21 6.33 -1.26
C ALA A 47 7.35 7.68 -0.53
N LEU A 48 6.53 7.90 0.49
CA LEU A 48 6.61 9.10 1.33
C LEU A 48 7.87 9.09 2.21
N SER A 49 8.33 7.91 2.65
CA SER A 49 9.61 7.78 3.35
C SER A 49 10.78 8.12 2.43
N LEU A 50 10.74 7.73 1.14
CA LEU A 50 11.73 8.17 0.15
C LEU A 50 11.73 9.69 0.00
N LEU A 51 10.55 10.31 -0.04
CA LEU A 51 10.44 11.77 -0.11
C LEU A 51 11.11 12.48 1.10
N THR A 52 11.13 11.86 2.29
CA THR A 52 11.88 12.41 3.44
C THR A 52 13.38 12.53 3.19
N ALA A 53 13.98 11.68 2.35
CA ALA A 53 15.40 11.78 1.99
C ALA A 53 15.70 13.01 1.13
N GLY A 54 14.70 13.47 0.37
CA GLY A 54 14.81 14.64 -0.50
C GLY A 54 14.44 15.96 0.17
N THR A 55 13.95 15.93 1.41
CA THR A 55 13.41 17.11 2.10
C THR A 55 14.25 17.56 3.30
N GLY A 56 14.17 18.86 3.60
CA GLY A 56 14.79 19.49 4.76
C GLY A 56 13.77 20.14 5.70
N GLY A 57 14.27 20.56 6.87
CA GLY A 57 13.54 21.38 7.84
C GLY A 57 12.13 20.90 8.17
N ALA A 58 11.19 21.85 8.27
CA ALA A 58 9.80 21.59 8.64
C ALA A 58 9.05 20.68 7.64
N THR A 59 9.47 20.67 6.36
CA THR A 59 8.85 19.80 5.34
C THR A 59 9.14 18.33 5.66
N ARG A 60 10.39 18.01 5.99
CA ARG A 60 10.80 16.68 6.41
C ARG A 60 10.12 16.27 7.71
N ASP A 61 10.04 17.19 8.67
CA ASP A 61 9.44 16.91 9.98
C ASP A 61 7.93 16.62 9.86
N GLN A 62 7.21 17.35 8.99
CA GLN A 62 5.78 17.08 8.71
C GLN A 62 5.57 15.74 8.00
N LEU A 63 6.43 15.38 7.03
CA LEU A 63 6.39 14.07 6.38
C LEU A 63 6.64 12.95 7.40
N ALA A 64 7.68 13.08 8.23
CA ALA A 64 8.02 12.11 9.25
C ALA A 64 6.86 11.92 10.23
N ALA A 65 6.26 13.01 10.72
CA ALA A 65 5.14 12.96 11.66
C ALA A 65 3.93 12.20 11.11
N ILE A 66 3.58 12.36 9.83
CA ILE A 66 2.46 11.64 9.21
C ILE A 66 2.73 10.15 9.08
N LEU A 67 4.00 9.77 8.87
CA LEU A 67 4.44 8.39 8.82
C LEU A 67 4.65 7.78 10.22
N GLY A 68 4.39 8.55 11.28
CA GLY A 68 4.57 8.19 12.69
C GLY A 68 6.02 8.25 13.16
N GLY A 69 6.91 8.91 12.43
CA GLY A 69 8.24 9.25 12.93
C GLY A 69 8.15 10.37 13.97
N GLU A 70 8.34 10.04 15.25
CA GLU A 70 8.40 11.02 16.34
C GLU A 70 9.77 11.02 17.02
N GLY A 71 10.28 12.23 17.32
CA GLY A 71 11.51 12.42 18.09
C GLY A 71 12.83 12.27 17.30
N PRO A 72 13.98 12.34 18.00
CA PRO A 72 15.29 12.21 17.38
C PRO A 72 15.49 10.82 16.77
N GLY A 73 15.98 10.76 15.52
CA GLY A 73 16.18 9.48 14.82
C GLY A 73 14.96 8.95 14.05
N ALA A 74 13.85 9.70 14.05
CA ALA A 74 12.60 9.31 13.40
C ALA A 74 12.78 8.98 11.91
N VAL A 75 13.50 9.84 11.18
CA VAL A 75 13.72 9.70 9.73
C VAL A 75 14.60 8.49 9.43
N GLU A 76 15.65 8.25 10.22
CA GLU A 76 16.51 7.07 10.12
C GLU A 76 15.72 5.79 10.37
N GLY A 77 14.81 5.78 11.35
CA GLY A 77 13.90 4.66 11.61
C GLY A 77 12.94 4.40 10.44
N LEU A 78 12.40 5.45 9.81
CA LEU A 78 11.56 5.34 8.61
C LEU A 78 12.33 4.74 7.43
N HIS A 79 13.55 5.23 7.18
CA HIS A 79 14.42 4.68 6.13
C HIS A 79 14.75 3.20 6.39
N ALA A 80 15.07 2.83 7.63
CA ALA A 80 15.38 1.45 7.99
C ALA A 80 14.18 0.52 7.82
N LEU A 81 12.98 0.94 8.26
CA LEU A 81 11.76 0.18 8.04
C LEU A 81 11.46 0.02 6.54
N ALA A 82 11.56 1.11 5.77
CA ALA A 82 11.28 1.09 4.34
C ALA A 82 12.24 0.14 3.61
N GLU A 83 13.53 0.20 3.91
CA GLU A 83 14.53 -0.71 3.34
C GLU A 83 14.20 -2.17 3.67
N GLN A 84 13.90 -2.49 4.92
CA GLN A 84 13.53 -3.84 5.34
C GLN A 84 12.26 -4.34 4.64
N VAL A 85 11.22 -3.50 4.56
CA VAL A 85 9.96 -3.83 3.89
C VAL A 85 10.17 -4.05 2.40
N VAL A 86 10.95 -3.20 1.74
CA VAL A 86 11.27 -3.33 0.30
C VAL A 86 12.06 -4.61 0.01
N GLN A 87 12.99 -4.99 0.90
CA GLN A 87 13.80 -6.19 0.73
C GLN A 87 13.06 -7.47 1.07
N VAL A 88 12.15 -7.44 2.06
CA VAL A 88 11.49 -8.64 2.58
C VAL A 88 10.04 -8.72 2.14
N VAL A 89 9.20 -7.76 2.52
CA VAL A 89 7.73 -7.86 2.34
C VAL A 89 7.32 -7.62 0.88
N LEU A 90 7.95 -6.64 0.21
CA LEU A 90 7.61 -6.26 -1.16
C LEU A 90 8.40 -7.03 -2.23
N ALA A 91 9.24 -7.99 -1.82
CA ALA A 91 9.99 -8.84 -2.75
C ALA A 91 9.06 -9.85 -3.45
N ASP A 92 9.34 -10.16 -4.71
CA ASP A 92 8.63 -11.22 -5.43
C ASP A 92 8.96 -12.58 -4.82
N GLY A 93 7.94 -13.27 -4.31
CA GLY A 93 8.06 -14.60 -3.71
C GLY A 93 7.75 -15.73 -4.68
N SER A 94 7.28 -15.42 -5.90
CA SER A 94 6.71 -16.41 -6.82
C SER A 94 7.68 -17.55 -7.18
N GLY A 95 8.99 -17.25 -7.29
CA GLY A 95 10.03 -18.26 -7.52
C GLY A 95 10.29 -19.21 -6.34
N ALA A 96 9.86 -18.85 -5.13
CA ALA A 96 10.01 -19.64 -3.90
C ALA A 96 8.66 -20.21 -3.40
N GLY A 97 7.63 -20.22 -4.25
CA GLY A 97 6.28 -20.68 -3.92
C GLY A 97 5.44 -19.67 -3.12
N GLY A 98 5.97 -18.46 -2.90
CA GLY A 98 5.25 -17.35 -2.27
C GLY A 98 4.41 -16.55 -3.27
N PRO A 99 3.79 -15.44 -2.83
CA PRO A 99 2.98 -14.60 -3.72
C PRO A 99 3.84 -13.88 -4.75
N ARG A 100 3.23 -13.61 -5.92
CA ARG A 100 3.77 -12.69 -6.89
C ARG A 100 3.56 -11.26 -6.40
N VAL A 101 4.65 -10.52 -6.24
CA VAL A 101 4.66 -9.11 -5.87
C VAL A 101 5.45 -8.34 -6.91
N ALA A 102 4.89 -7.25 -7.44
CA ALA A 102 5.64 -6.30 -8.26
C ALA A 102 5.44 -4.89 -7.71
N PHE A 103 6.50 -4.35 -7.12
CA PHE A 103 6.56 -3.03 -6.51
C PHE A 103 7.39 -2.10 -7.40
N ALA A 104 6.88 -0.90 -7.65
CA ALA A 104 7.58 0.16 -8.36
C ALA A 104 7.43 1.47 -7.59
N ASP A 105 8.53 2.15 -7.37
CA ASP A 105 8.56 3.47 -6.77
C ASP A 105 9.49 4.37 -7.57
N GLY A 106 9.07 5.60 -7.83
CA GLY A 106 9.71 6.46 -8.81
C GLY A 106 9.58 7.94 -8.48
N VAL A 107 10.68 8.67 -8.56
CA VAL A 107 10.76 10.11 -8.41
C VAL A 107 11.13 10.72 -9.76
N PHE A 108 10.23 11.51 -10.33
CA PHE A 108 10.40 12.10 -11.65
C PHE A 108 10.44 13.62 -11.52
N VAL A 109 11.61 14.22 -11.77
CA VAL A 109 11.77 15.68 -11.77
C VAL A 109 11.80 16.21 -13.20
N ASP A 110 11.37 17.45 -13.39
CA ASP A 110 11.48 18.10 -14.69
C ASP A 110 12.96 18.23 -15.13
N ALA A 111 13.23 18.09 -16.42
CA ALA A 111 14.58 18.12 -16.99
C ALA A 111 15.31 19.46 -16.80
N SER A 112 14.62 20.52 -16.39
CA SER A 112 15.27 21.77 -15.94
C SER A 112 16.02 21.61 -14.61
N LEU A 113 15.81 20.51 -13.88
CA LEU A 113 16.38 20.23 -12.57
C LEU A 113 17.33 19.04 -12.64
N LYS A 114 18.38 19.10 -11.84
CA LYS A 114 19.37 18.03 -11.69
C LYS A 114 19.27 17.43 -10.30
N LEU A 115 19.01 16.12 -10.24
CA LEU A 115 18.99 15.36 -9.00
C LEU A 115 20.38 15.31 -8.37
N LYS A 116 20.41 15.31 -7.03
CA LYS A 116 21.64 15.08 -6.27
C LYS A 116 22.07 13.63 -6.38
N PRO A 117 23.35 13.34 -6.68
CA PRO A 117 23.86 11.97 -6.69
C PRO A 117 23.62 11.23 -5.37
N SER A 118 23.71 11.94 -4.23
CA SER A 118 23.43 11.36 -2.92
C SER A 118 21.96 10.97 -2.73
N PHE A 119 21.04 11.69 -3.36
CA PHE A 119 19.61 11.35 -3.33
C PHE A 119 19.32 10.15 -4.24
N GLU A 120 19.88 10.14 -5.45
CA GLU A 120 19.77 9.01 -6.39
C GLU A 120 20.31 7.72 -5.77
N GLU A 121 21.48 7.79 -5.10
CA GLU A 121 22.06 6.65 -4.40
C GLU A 121 21.12 6.10 -3.31
N VAL A 122 20.49 6.97 -2.51
CA VAL A 122 19.53 6.54 -1.48
C VAL A 122 18.29 5.91 -2.13
N ALA A 123 17.74 6.52 -3.17
CA ALA A 123 16.57 6.02 -3.89
C ALA A 123 16.82 4.60 -4.45
N VAL A 124 17.96 4.39 -5.09
CA VAL A 124 18.29 3.09 -5.69
C VAL A 124 18.66 2.06 -4.63
N SER A 125 19.55 2.40 -3.68
CA SER A 125 20.13 1.42 -2.75
C SER A 125 19.14 0.93 -1.69
N LYS A 126 18.34 1.83 -1.11
CA LYS A 126 17.45 1.51 0.01
C LYS A 126 16.02 1.24 -0.43
N TYR A 127 15.56 1.98 -1.44
CA TYR A 127 14.17 1.95 -1.87
C TYR A 127 13.94 1.11 -3.13
N LYS A 128 15.01 0.71 -3.84
CA LYS A 128 14.91 0.12 -5.19
C LYS A 128 14.05 0.99 -6.12
N ALA A 129 14.06 2.30 -5.87
CA ALA A 129 13.27 3.27 -6.59
C ALA A 129 14.03 3.82 -7.80
N GLU A 130 13.28 4.25 -8.80
CA GLU A 130 13.81 5.04 -9.91
C GLU A 130 13.87 6.51 -9.51
N ALA A 131 14.95 7.21 -9.85
CA ALA A 131 15.01 8.65 -9.73
C ALA A 131 15.51 9.21 -11.07
N GLN A 132 14.65 9.93 -11.78
CA GLN A 132 14.94 10.33 -13.16
C GLN A 132 14.46 11.76 -13.46
N SER A 133 15.19 12.44 -14.33
CA SER A 133 14.74 13.65 -14.99
C SER A 133 13.93 13.33 -16.26
N VAL A 134 12.79 13.98 -16.44
CA VAL A 134 11.91 13.89 -17.63
C VAL A 134 11.47 15.29 -18.07
N ASP A 135 11.24 15.52 -19.37
CA ASP A 135 10.92 16.86 -19.90
C ASP A 135 9.41 17.16 -19.81
N PHE A 136 8.94 17.56 -18.62
CA PHE A 136 7.55 17.96 -18.43
C PHE A 136 7.27 19.29 -19.12
N GLN A 137 8.21 20.25 -19.05
CA GLN A 137 8.00 21.59 -19.59
C GLN A 137 7.68 21.62 -21.08
N LYS A 138 8.42 20.86 -21.90
CA LYS A 138 8.28 20.91 -23.36
C LYS A 138 7.53 19.69 -23.90
N LYS A 139 7.53 18.58 -23.17
CA LYS A 139 7.13 17.26 -23.66
C LYS A 139 6.29 16.48 -22.62
N ALA A 140 5.43 17.15 -21.86
CA ALA A 140 4.61 16.55 -20.79
C ALA A 140 3.93 15.22 -21.16
N ALA A 141 3.28 15.13 -22.34
CA ALA A 141 2.63 13.89 -22.77
C ALA A 141 3.63 12.76 -23.08
N GLU A 142 4.79 13.06 -23.67
CA GLU A 142 5.85 12.08 -23.88
C GLU A 142 6.48 11.65 -22.55
N ALA A 143 6.67 12.59 -21.62
CA ALA A 143 7.16 12.32 -20.27
C ALA A 143 6.20 11.38 -19.52
N ALA A 144 4.89 11.61 -19.60
CA ALA A 144 3.89 10.69 -19.06
C ALA A 144 4.00 9.28 -19.70
N GLY A 145 4.19 9.21 -21.02
CA GLY A 145 4.43 7.96 -21.73
C GLY A 145 5.70 7.22 -21.27
N GLN A 146 6.78 7.95 -20.97
CA GLN A 146 8.02 7.37 -20.43
C GLN A 146 7.79 6.76 -19.04
N VAL A 147 7.11 7.47 -18.13
CA VAL A 147 6.78 6.97 -16.80
C VAL A 147 5.85 5.74 -16.88
N ASN A 148 4.85 5.78 -17.78
CA ASN A 148 3.94 4.65 -18.00
C ASN A 148 4.66 3.42 -18.57
N THR A 149 5.60 3.61 -19.50
CA THR A 149 6.42 2.52 -20.04
C THR A 149 7.33 1.93 -18.96
N TRP A 150 7.90 2.78 -18.10
CA TRP A 150 8.73 2.34 -16.98
C TRP A 150 7.94 1.47 -16.00
N VAL A 151 6.79 1.93 -15.51
CA VAL A 151 5.98 1.17 -14.54
C VAL A 151 5.44 -0.12 -15.18
N GLU A 152 5.08 -0.10 -16.46
CA GLU A 152 4.63 -1.30 -17.18
C GLU A 152 5.75 -2.34 -17.24
N LYS A 153 6.99 -1.92 -17.51
CA LYS A 153 8.16 -2.80 -17.53
C LYS A 153 8.41 -3.42 -16.15
N ILE A 154 8.45 -2.61 -15.08
CA ILE A 154 8.70 -3.09 -13.71
C ILE A 154 7.61 -4.07 -13.28
N THR A 155 6.37 -3.79 -13.65
CA THR A 155 5.22 -4.64 -13.30
C THR A 155 4.94 -5.73 -14.33
N SER A 156 5.83 -5.97 -15.29
CA SER A 156 5.66 -7.02 -16.33
C SER A 156 4.32 -6.93 -17.09
N GLY A 157 3.86 -5.73 -17.42
CA GLY A 157 2.61 -5.49 -18.16
C GLY A 157 1.36 -5.38 -17.31
N LEU A 158 1.48 -5.51 -15.98
CA LEU A 158 0.33 -5.59 -15.07
C LEU A 158 -0.25 -4.20 -14.74
N ILE A 159 0.60 -3.17 -14.67
CA ILE A 159 0.20 -1.77 -14.46
C ILE A 159 0.70 -0.96 -15.65
N LYS A 160 -0.21 -0.62 -16.57
CA LYS A 160 0.12 0.01 -17.86
C LYS A 160 0.12 1.54 -17.87
N GLU A 161 -0.62 2.13 -16.93
CA GLU A 161 -0.84 3.58 -16.90
C GLU A 161 -0.86 4.04 -15.46
N LEU A 162 0.22 4.70 -15.03
CA LEU A 162 0.32 5.34 -13.72
C LEU A 162 -0.03 6.82 -13.80
N LEU A 163 0.36 7.49 -14.89
CA LEU A 163 0.02 8.87 -15.20
C LEU A 163 -1.05 8.89 -16.30
N PRO A 164 -2.33 9.16 -15.95
CA PRO A 164 -3.39 9.29 -16.94
C PRO A 164 -3.12 10.42 -17.94
N ALA A 165 -3.71 10.32 -19.13
CA ALA A 165 -3.63 11.39 -20.12
C ALA A 165 -4.09 12.74 -19.53
N GLY A 166 -3.25 13.77 -19.65
CA GLY A 166 -3.52 15.11 -19.13
C GLY A 166 -3.32 15.28 -17.62
N SER A 167 -2.82 14.27 -16.90
CA SER A 167 -2.55 14.37 -15.46
C SER A 167 -1.28 15.15 -15.11
N VAL A 168 -0.44 15.45 -16.12
CA VAL A 168 0.76 16.26 -16.02
C VAL A 168 0.77 17.26 -17.18
N ASP A 169 1.44 18.40 -16.95
CA ASP A 169 1.51 19.51 -17.90
C ASP A 169 2.87 20.23 -17.85
N HIS A 170 3.00 21.33 -18.60
CA HIS A 170 4.21 22.13 -18.69
C HIS A 170 4.61 22.84 -17.38
N THR A 171 3.73 22.86 -16.39
CA THR A 171 4.00 23.41 -15.05
C THR A 171 4.46 22.35 -14.05
N THR A 172 4.32 21.07 -14.40
CA THR A 172 4.74 19.93 -13.57
C THR A 172 6.25 19.93 -13.36
N LYS A 173 6.69 19.82 -12.10
CA LYS A 173 8.10 19.87 -11.71
C LYS A 173 8.61 18.64 -10.98
N LEU A 174 7.75 18.00 -10.19
CA LEU A 174 8.11 16.81 -9.42
C LEU A 174 6.88 15.91 -9.28
N VAL A 175 7.02 14.67 -9.73
CA VAL A 175 6.00 13.63 -9.58
C VAL A 175 6.60 12.48 -8.79
N LEU A 176 5.87 12.02 -7.76
CA LEU A 176 6.12 10.74 -7.12
C LEU A 176 5.17 9.71 -7.72
N GLY A 177 5.70 8.66 -8.30
CA GLY A 177 4.93 7.58 -8.90
C GLY A 177 5.13 6.28 -8.13
N ASN A 178 4.05 5.72 -7.61
CA ASN A 178 4.07 4.50 -6.82
C ASN A 178 3.08 3.46 -7.36
N ALA A 179 3.53 2.22 -7.46
CA ALA A 179 2.70 1.13 -7.95
C ALA A 179 2.95 -0.19 -7.21
N LEU A 180 1.88 -0.91 -6.88
CA LEU A 180 1.97 -2.25 -6.30
C LEU A 180 0.98 -3.22 -6.95
N TYR A 181 1.52 -4.31 -7.47
CA TYR A 181 0.77 -5.50 -7.86
C TYR A 181 0.97 -6.62 -6.84
N PHE A 182 -0.11 -7.29 -6.46
CA PHE A 182 -0.06 -8.48 -5.64
C PHE A 182 -0.99 -9.58 -6.16
N LYS A 183 -0.46 -10.80 -6.24
CA LYS A 183 -1.21 -12.02 -6.50
C LYS A 183 -0.66 -13.16 -5.64
N GLY A 184 -1.42 -13.60 -4.66
CA GLY A 184 -1.11 -14.76 -3.82
C GLY A 184 -1.97 -15.97 -4.19
N ALA A 185 -1.40 -17.16 -4.07
CA ALA A 185 -2.17 -18.40 -3.95
C ALA A 185 -2.48 -18.64 -2.47
N TRP A 186 -3.59 -19.32 -2.15
CA TRP A 186 -4.00 -19.52 -0.76
C TRP A 186 -3.41 -20.80 -0.20
N THR A 187 -3.14 -20.78 1.11
CA THR A 187 -2.44 -21.85 1.84
C THR A 187 -3.23 -23.17 1.91
N GLU A 188 -4.56 -23.13 1.87
CA GLU A 188 -5.38 -24.35 1.74
C GLU A 188 -5.42 -24.79 0.28
N LYS A 189 -4.24 -25.25 -0.18
CA LYS A 189 -3.97 -26.09 -1.34
C LYS A 189 -2.78 -26.99 -0.97
N PHE A 190 -3.01 -28.29 -0.86
CA PHE A 190 -2.05 -29.40 -0.63
C PHE A 190 -1.79 -29.92 0.80
N ASP A 191 -1.54 -31.23 0.83
CA ASP A 191 -1.20 -32.10 1.96
C ASP A 191 0.22 -31.79 2.49
N ALA A 192 0.34 -31.57 3.81
CA ALA A 192 1.56 -31.15 4.50
C ALA A 192 2.73 -32.15 4.39
N SER A 193 2.48 -33.36 3.89
CA SER A 193 3.47 -34.42 3.69
C SER A 193 4.49 -34.16 2.56
N ASN A 194 4.31 -33.10 1.75
CA ASN A 194 5.16 -32.81 0.58
C ASN A 194 6.04 -31.55 0.69
N THR A 195 6.09 -30.86 1.83
CA THR A 195 6.86 -29.61 1.97
C THR A 195 8.35 -29.88 2.19
N LYS A 196 9.22 -29.29 1.35
CA LYS A 196 10.68 -29.24 1.53
C LYS A 196 11.12 -27.86 2.06
N ASP A 197 12.20 -27.82 2.85
CA ASP A 197 12.73 -26.67 3.62
C ASP A 197 13.30 -25.47 2.80
N GLY A 198 12.72 -25.14 1.64
CA GLY A 198 13.19 -24.05 0.76
C GLY A 198 12.18 -22.92 0.46
N GLY A 199 11.01 -22.91 1.11
CA GLY A 199 9.91 -22.00 0.76
C GLY A 199 10.05 -20.56 1.27
N ASP A 200 9.29 -19.65 0.66
CA ASP A 200 9.04 -18.31 1.19
C ASP A 200 8.50 -18.40 2.63
N LYS A 201 9.17 -17.73 3.58
CA LYS A 201 8.83 -17.77 5.01
C LYS A 201 7.79 -16.73 5.41
N ARG A 202 7.40 -15.83 4.49
CA ARG A 202 6.41 -14.80 4.73
C ARG A 202 5.02 -15.41 4.75
N GLN A 203 4.19 -14.95 5.68
CA GLN A 203 2.82 -15.43 5.78
C GLN A 203 1.89 -14.27 5.46
N PHE A 204 1.26 -14.33 4.29
CA PHE A 204 0.25 -13.33 3.91
C PHE A 204 -1.15 -13.87 4.14
N SER A 205 -1.96 -13.10 4.85
CA SER A 205 -3.36 -13.41 5.11
C SER A 205 -4.26 -12.30 4.59
N MET A 206 -5.37 -12.69 3.96
CA MET A 206 -6.45 -11.77 3.64
C MET A 206 -7.52 -11.85 4.73
N TYR A 207 -7.78 -10.71 5.36
CA TYR A 207 -8.84 -10.54 6.35
C TYR A 207 -10.03 -9.89 5.68
N ILE A 208 -11.20 -10.54 5.75
CA ILE A 208 -12.46 -9.98 5.28
C ILE A 208 -13.26 -9.52 6.50
N LEU A 209 -13.57 -8.22 6.57
CA LEU A 209 -14.43 -7.65 7.59
C LEU A 209 -15.78 -7.37 6.96
N LEU A 210 -16.73 -8.25 7.27
CA LEU A 210 -18.09 -8.20 6.79
C LEU A 210 -18.98 -7.60 7.88
N PRO A 211 -19.49 -6.36 7.73
CA PRO A 211 -20.40 -5.77 8.70
C PRO A 211 -21.72 -6.54 8.78
N GLU A 212 -22.42 -6.54 9.93
CA GLU A 212 -23.74 -7.19 10.00
C GLU A 212 -24.83 -6.39 9.24
N ALA A 213 -24.71 -5.07 9.22
CA ALA A 213 -25.64 -4.18 8.56
C ALA A 213 -25.09 -3.73 7.19
N LYS A 214 -25.95 -3.73 6.16
CA LYS A 214 -25.54 -3.45 4.78
C LYS A 214 -24.97 -2.05 4.55
N ASP A 215 -25.33 -1.08 5.39
CA ASP A 215 -24.94 0.33 5.27
C ASP A 215 -23.86 0.76 6.29
N SER A 216 -23.23 -0.17 7.01
CA SER A 216 -22.28 0.16 8.09
C SER A 216 -20.79 0.03 7.72
N LEU A 217 -20.48 -0.14 6.43
CA LEU A 217 -19.10 -0.21 5.92
C LEU A 217 -18.25 0.99 6.35
N TRP A 218 -18.85 2.19 6.33
CA TRP A 218 -18.17 3.44 6.68
C TRP A 218 -17.90 3.54 8.18
N SER A 219 -18.87 3.16 9.01
CA SER A 219 -18.68 3.10 10.46
C SER A 219 -17.59 2.09 10.84
N LEU A 220 -17.49 0.97 10.11
CA LEU A 220 -16.40 0.02 10.28
C LEU A 220 -15.03 0.63 9.93
N ALA A 221 -14.94 1.39 8.83
CA ALA A 221 -13.72 2.09 8.44
C ALA A 221 -13.31 3.17 9.48
N GLU A 222 -14.29 3.90 10.04
CA GLU A 222 -14.06 4.87 11.12
C GLU A 222 -13.57 4.19 12.39
N ASN A 223 -14.17 3.06 12.79
CA ASN A 223 -13.74 2.28 13.96
C ASN A 223 -12.30 1.78 13.79
N LEU A 224 -11.96 1.23 12.60
CA LEU A 224 -10.60 0.82 12.27
C LEU A 224 -9.58 1.96 12.41
N SER A 225 -9.94 3.19 12.02
CA SER A 225 -9.03 4.33 12.09
C SER A 225 -8.95 4.96 13.49
N SER A 226 -10.03 4.91 14.27
CA SER A 226 -10.14 5.60 15.57
C SER A 226 -9.65 4.76 16.74
N GLU A 227 -9.71 3.43 16.61
CA GLU A 227 -9.31 2.48 17.65
C GLU A 227 -8.06 1.67 17.23
N PRO A 228 -6.86 2.01 17.70
CA PRO A 228 -5.61 1.35 17.29
C PRO A 228 -5.58 -0.17 17.55
N GLU A 229 -6.29 -0.62 18.59
CA GLU A 229 -6.35 -2.04 18.96
C GLU A 229 -7.48 -2.80 18.25
N PHE A 230 -8.36 -2.11 17.50
CA PHE A 230 -9.54 -2.74 16.90
C PHE A 230 -9.14 -3.85 15.94
N LEU A 231 -8.17 -3.60 15.06
CA LEU A 231 -7.68 -4.63 14.14
C LEU A 231 -7.13 -5.85 14.90
N GLU A 232 -6.23 -5.64 15.87
CA GLU A 232 -5.60 -6.74 16.61
C GLU A 232 -6.57 -7.55 17.48
N LYS A 233 -7.65 -6.93 17.96
CA LYS A 233 -8.72 -7.60 18.71
C LYS A 233 -9.63 -8.45 17.83
N HIS A 234 -9.77 -8.09 16.55
CA HIS A 234 -10.68 -8.76 15.60
C HIS A 234 -9.95 -9.70 14.63
N ILE A 235 -8.65 -9.92 14.80
CA ILE A 235 -7.92 -10.94 14.06
C ILE A 235 -8.26 -12.33 14.63
N PRO A 236 -8.86 -13.23 13.83
CA PRO A 236 -9.22 -14.56 14.29
C PRO A 236 -7.96 -15.39 14.60
N ARG A 237 -7.87 -15.89 15.83
CA ARG A 237 -6.73 -16.71 16.30
C ARG A 237 -6.99 -18.22 16.29
N GLN A 238 -8.23 -18.62 16.00
CA GLN A 238 -8.66 -20.02 16.03
C GLN A 238 -9.51 -20.32 14.80
N LYS A 239 -9.33 -21.52 14.24
CA LYS A 239 -10.22 -22.03 13.19
C LYS A 239 -11.60 -22.28 13.81
N ALA A 240 -12.65 -21.85 13.12
CA ALA A 240 -14.04 -22.13 13.48
C ALA A 240 -14.67 -23.04 12.42
N THR A 241 -15.60 -23.89 12.84
CA THR A 241 -16.42 -24.67 11.89
C THR A 241 -17.40 -23.72 11.21
N VAL A 242 -17.26 -23.57 9.89
CA VAL A 242 -18.16 -22.76 9.07
C VAL A 242 -19.25 -23.62 8.45
N GLY A 243 -20.47 -23.07 8.36
CA GLY A 243 -21.59 -23.70 7.68
C GLY A 243 -21.52 -23.43 6.19
N GLN A 244 -22.19 -22.38 5.73
CA GLN A 244 -22.00 -21.81 4.41
C GLN A 244 -20.83 -20.81 4.41
N PHE A 245 -19.90 -20.99 3.49
CA PHE A 245 -18.85 -20.01 3.20
C PHE A 245 -19.00 -19.53 1.76
N LYS A 246 -19.30 -18.23 1.58
CA LYS A 246 -19.45 -17.59 0.27
C LYS A 246 -18.65 -16.29 0.26
N LEU A 247 -17.63 -16.24 -0.60
CA LEU A 247 -16.84 -15.04 -0.88
C LEU A 247 -16.86 -14.82 -2.40
N PRO A 248 -17.28 -13.65 -2.90
CA PRO A 248 -17.27 -13.39 -4.33
C PRO A 248 -15.84 -13.28 -4.82
N LYS A 249 -15.59 -13.73 -6.06
CA LYS A 249 -14.37 -13.35 -6.77
C LYS A 249 -14.42 -11.88 -7.10
N PHE A 250 -13.25 -11.25 -7.07
CA PHE A 250 -13.12 -9.88 -7.52
C PHE A 250 -11.70 -9.61 -8.01
N LYS A 251 -11.61 -8.63 -8.90
CA LYS A 251 -10.37 -8.07 -9.41
C LYS A 251 -10.54 -6.57 -9.33
N ILE A 252 -9.58 -5.89 -8.72
CA ILE A 252 -9.63 -4.44 -8.52
C ILE A 252 -8.32 -3.87 -9.05
N SER A 253 -8.43 -2.99 -10.05
CA SER A 253 -7.39 -2.03 -10.41
C SER A 253 -7.88 -0.68 -9.96
N PHE A 254 -7.11 -0.02 -9.10
CA PHE A 254 -7.48 1.27 -8.56
C PHE A 254 -6.25 2.16 -8.52
N GLY A 255 -6.41 3.39 -9.00
CA GLY A 255 -5.36 4.39 -8.97
C GLY A 255 -5.94 5.77 -8.72
N PHE A 256 -5.15 6.62 -8.08
CA PHE A 256 -5.55 7.97 -7.71
C PHE A 256 -4.35 8.90 -7.63
N GLU A 257 -4.62 10.20 -7.77
CA GLU A 257 -3.71 11.27 -7.41
C GLU A 257 -3.92 11.57 -5.92
N GLY A 258 -2.89 11.37 -5.11
CA GLY A 258 -2.95 11.36 -3.65
C GLY A 258 -2.72 12.71 -2.98
N SER A 259 -2.36 13.77 -3.69
CA SER A 259 -2.01 15.05 -3.06
C SER A 259 -3.18 15.65 -2.28
N ALA A 260 -4.39 15.65 -2.85
CA ALA A 260 -5.58 16.17 -2.18
C ALA A 260 -5.89 15.39 -0.89
N LEU A 261 -5.75 14.06 -0.96
CA LEU A 261 -5.99 13.20 0.17
C LEU A 261 -4.94 13.40 1.28
N LEU A 262 -3.66 13.48 0.91
CA LEU A 262 -2.57 13.66 1.87
C LEU A 262 -2.66 15.03 2.55
N LYS A 263 -3.07 16.08 1.81
CA LYS A 263 -3.43 17.38 2.38
C LYS A 263 -4.58 17.25 3.39
N GLY A 264 -5.60 16.45 3.09
CA GLY A 264 -6.69 16.16 4.03
C GLY A 264 -6.23 15.47 5.33
N LEU A 265 -5.13 14.72 5.27
CA LEU A 265 -4.47 14.11 6.43
C LEU A 265 -3.50 15.04 7.18
N GLY A 266 -3.34 16.29 6.69
CA GLY A 266 -2.47 17.32 7.28
C GLY A 266 -1.11 17.49 6.60
N LEU A 267 -0.84 16.80 5.48
CA LEU A 267 0.41 16.94 4.71
C LEU A 267 0.31 18.10 3.73
N HIS A 268 0.75 19.29 4.12
CA HIS A 268 0.61 20.49 3.29
C HIS A 268 1.93 20.97 2.69
N LEU A 269 3.00 20.99 3.50
CA LEU A 269 4.28 21.62 3.15
C LEU A 269 4.93 21.04 1.89
N PRO A 270 4.98 19.71 1.65
CA PRO A 270 5.59 19.19 0.43
C PRO A 270 4.92 19.66 -0.86
N PHE A 271 3.67 20.14 -0.79
CA PHE A 271 2.86 20.57 -1.92
C PHE A 271 2.69 22.09 -2.02
N SER A 272 3.46 22.86 -1.24
CA SER A 272 3.34 24.31 -1.16
C SER A 272 4.66 25.00 -1.53
N ALA A 273 4.62 26.31 -1.75
CA ALA A 273 5.81 27.09 -2.11
C ALA A 273 6.85 27.16 -0.97
N GLU A 274 6.45 26.82 0.25
CA GLU A 274 7.30 26.72 1.44
C GLU A 274 8.00 25.36 1.58
N ALA A 275 7.81 24.45 0.62
CA ALA A 275 8.49 23.16 0.58
C ALA A 275 10.02 23.33 0.57
N ASP A 276 10.69 22.57 1.42
CA ASP A 276 12.16 22.45 1.38
C ASP A 276 12.53 21.09 0.78
N LEU A 277 12.74 21.07 -0.54
CA LEU A 277 13.25 19.92 -1.31
C LEU A 277 14.74 20.11 -1.67
N SER A 278 15.47 20.91 -0.88
CA SER A 278 16.88 21.22 -1.13
C SER A 278 17.81 20.01 -1.07
N GLN A 279 17.38 18.89 -0.48
CA GLN A 279 18.16 17.65 -0.42
C GLN A 279 17.96 16.77 -1.67
N MET A 280 16.98 17.07 -2.52
CA MET A 280 16.68 16.29 -3.72
C MET A 280 17.45 16.77 -4.96
N VAL A 281 17.67 18.07 -5.11
CA VAL A 281 18.27 18.69 -6.32
C VAL A 281 19.57 19.45 -6.02
N ASP A 282 20.48 19.48 -6.99
CA ASP A 282 21.83 20.06 -6.83
C ASP A 282 21.81 21.59 -6.58
N SER A 283 20.78 22.28 -7.07
CA SER A 283 20.64 23.73 -6.90
C SER A 283 19.79 24.07 -5.68
N GLN A 284 20.42 24.69 -4.67
CA GLN A 284 19.74 25.06 -3.42
C GLN A 284 18.59 26.05 -3.65
N ALA A 285 18.78 27.05 -4.52
CA ALA A 285 17.74 28.04 -4.84
C ALA A 285 16.55 27.42 -5.59
N MET A 286 16.79 26.41 -6.44
CA MET A 286 15.71 25.68 -7.11
C MET A 286 15.03 24.69 -6.17
N GLY A 287 15.77 24.03 -5.29
CA GLY A 287 15.21 23.10 -4.31
C GLY A 287 14.33 23.76 -3.25
N GLN A 288 14.57 25.04 -2.92
CA GLN A 288 13.70 25.84 -2.05
C GLN A 288 12.43 26.36 -2.74
N ASN A 289 12.40 26.36 -4.07
CA ASN A 289 11.22 26.73 -4.86
C ASN A 289 10.55 25.51 -5.51
N LEU A 290 11.07 24.31 -5.23
CA LEU A 290 10.53 23.05 -5.73
C LEU A 290 9.50 22.55 -4.72
N TYR A 291 8.39 22.03 -5.24
CA TYR A 291 7.36 21.36 -4.47
C TYR A 291 6.88 20.14 -5.26
N VAL A 292 6.29 19.18 -4.57
CA VAL A 292 5.66 18.01 -5.17
C VAL A 292 4.43 18.46 -5.95
N SER A 293 4.46 18.27 -7.27
CA SER A 293 3.33 18.61 -8.14
C SER A 293 2.19 17.62 -7.96
N SER A 294 2.50 16.32 -7.90
CA SER A 294 1.50 15.26 -7.72
C SER A 294 2.13 13.98 -7.19
N ILE A 295 1.31 13.16 -6.53
CA ILE A 295 1.67 11.81 -6.09
C ILE A 295 0.67 10.84 -6.70
N PHE A 296 1.12 9.98 -7.61
CA PHE A 296 0.25 8.98 -8.22
C PHE A 296 0.47 7.63 -7.56
N HIS A 297 -0.62 7.02 -7.11
CA HIS A 297 -0.63 5.66 -6.60
C HIS A 297 -1.49 4.78 -7.49
N LYS A 298 -0.97 3.61 -7.89
CA LYS A 298 -1.78 2.59 -8.56
C LYS A 298 -1.58 1.23 -7.93
N SER A 299 -2.67 0.51 -7.74
CA SER A 299 -2.61 -0.83 -7.18
C SER A 299 -3.50 -1.80 -7.92
N PHE A 300 -3.13 -3.07 -7.81
CA PHE A 300 -3.85 -4.16 -8.39
C PHE A 300 -3.90 -5.33 -7.43
N VAL A 301 -5.12 -5.82 -7.18
CA VAL A 301 -5.38 -7.02 -6.39
C VAL A 301 -6.39 -7.91 -7.12
N GLU A 302 -6.15 -9.22 -7.08
CA GLU A 302 -7.00 -10.23 -7.69
C GLU A 302 -7.25 -11.37 -6.70
N VAL A 303 -8.52 -11.76 -6.57
CA VAL A 303 -8.98 -12.91 -5.78
C VAL A 303 -9.76 -13.86 -6.68
N ASN A 304 -9.27 -15.10 -6.83
CA ASN A 304 -9.82 -16.14 -7.72
C ASN A 304 -9.72 -17.56 -7.11
N GLU A 305 -10.24 -18.60 -7.77
CA GLU A 305 -10.23 -19.98 -7.25
C GLU A 305 -8.89 -20.70 -7.27
N GLU A 306 -7.92 -20.21 -8.04
CA GLU A 306 -6.53 -20.61 -7.85
C GLU A 306 -6.03 -20.25 -6.43
N GLY A 307 -6.83 -19.48 -5.71
CA GLY A 307 -6.86 -19.29 -4.28
C GLY A 307 -8.13 -19.70 -3.47
N THR A 308 -9.23 -19.96 -4.15
CA THR A 308 -10.59 -20.24 -3.62
C THR A 308 -10.99 -21.67 -3.27
N GLU A 309 -10.15 -22.68 -3.48
CA GLU A 309 -10.61 -24.09 -3.46
C GLU A 309 -10.44 -24.75 -2.09
N ALA A 310 -11.28 -24.34 -1.13
CA ALA A 310 -11.48 -25.08 0.11
C ALA A 310 -12.54 -26.18 -0.11
N ALA A 311 -12.11 -27.36 -0.52
CA ALA A 311 -12.92 -28.56 -0.49
C ALA A 311 -12.06 -29.82 -0.28
N ALA A 312 -11.63 -30.08 0.96
CA ALA A 312 -11.32 -31.44 1.40
C ALA A 312 -11.33 -31.54 2.94
N ALA A 313 -12.21 -32.39 3.44
CA ALA A 313 -12.45 -32.64 4.85
C ALA A 313 -11.22 -33.20 5.59
N THR A 314 -10.85 -32.60 6.72
CA THR A 314 -10.01 -33.30 7.72
C THR A 314 -10.64 -33.12 9.10
N ALA A 315 -11.39 -34.13 9.53
CA ALA A 315 -12.00 -34.20 10.85
C ALA A 315 -11.03 -34.83 11.84
N ALA A 316 -10.53 -34.04 12.81
CA ALA A 316 -9.92 -34.55 14.02
C ALA A 316 -10.75 -34.06 15.22
N VAL A 317 -11.48 -34.98 15.83
CA VAL A 317 -12.39 -34.73 16.95
C VAL A 317 -11.58 -34.62 18.23
N VAL A 318 -11.57 -33.44 18.86
CA VAL A 318 -11.22 -33.29 20.29
C VAL A 318 -12.46 -32.81 21.01
N SER A 319 -13.13 -33.72 21.72
CA SER A 319 -14.29 -33.40 22.55
C SER A 319 -13.85 -32.72 23.85
N LEU A 320 -14.28 -31.47 24.05
CA LEU A 320 -14.41 -30.86 25.37
C LEU A 320 -15.88 -30.47 25.60
N ARG A 321 -16.34 -30.67 26.83
CA ARG A 321 -17.73 -30.52 27.27
C ARG A 321 -18.15 -29.05 27.31
N SER A 322 -18.81 -28.58 26.25
CA SER A 322 -19.55 -27.31 26.19
C SER A 322 -20.72 -27.45 25.19
N MET A 323 -21.78 -26.64 25.31
CA MET A 323 -22.85 -26.59 24.29
C MET A 323 -22.24 -26.40 22.90
N PRO A 324 -22.64 -27.19 21.87
CA PRO A 324 -22.11 -27.02 20.52
C PRO A 324 -22.52 -25.65 20.02
N ILE A 325 -21.55 -24.74 19.85
CA ILE A 325 -21.75 -23.57 19.01
C ILE A 325 -21.94 -24.15 17.60
N GLY A 326 -23.16 -24.01 17.06
CA GLY A 326 -23.46 -24.45 15.71
C GLY A 326 -22.52 -23.80 14.70
N PRO A 327 -22.36 -24.40 13.51
CA PRO A 327 -21.50 -23.83 12.47
C PRO A 327 -21.91 -22.39 12.16
N ILE A 328 -20.93 -21.50 11.99
CA ILE A 328 -21.15 -20.08 11.67
C ILE A 328 -21.20 -19.93 10.15
N ASP A 329 -22.23 -19.31 9.61
CA ASP A 329 -22.30 -18.95 8.19
C ASP A 329 -21.52 -17.65 7.95
N PHE A 330 -20.69 -17.64 6.90
CA PHE A 330 -19.98 -16.46 6.41
C PHE A 330 -20.33 -16.24 4.95
N ILE A 331 -21.24 -15.30 4.69
CA ILE A 331 -21.79 -15.02 3.35
C ILE A 331 -21.55 -13.55 3.03
N ALA A 332 -20.50 -13.26 2.26
CA ALA A 332 -20.17 -11.91 1.82
C ALA A 332 -21.03 -11.49 0.60
N ASP A 333 -22.33 -11.28 0.82
CA ASP A 333 -23.32 -10.91 -0.19
C ASP A 333 -23.67 -9.41 -0.23
N HIS A 334 -22.94 -8.59 0.52
CA HIS A 334 -23.07 -7.14 0.62
C HIS A 334 -21.70 -6.50 0.88
N PRO A 335 -21.57 -5.16 0.87
CA PRO A 335 -20.27 -4.50 0.91
C PRO A 335 -19.41 -4.87 2.11
N PHE A 336 -18.13 -5.13 1.87
CA PHE A 336 -17.16 -5.53 2.91
C PHE A 336 -15.81 -4.82 2.74
N LEU A 337 -15.07 -4.71 3.84
CA LEU A 337 -13.66 -4.32 3.83
C LEU A 337 -12.77 -5.54 3.73
N PHE A 338 -11.62 -5.40 3.11
CA PHE A 338 -10.57 -6.40 3.19
C PHE A 338 -9.21 -5.77 3.47
N LEU A 339 -8.35 -6.54 4.13
CA LEU A 339 -6.94 -6.21 4.34
C LEU A 339 -6.09 -7.39 3.90
N ILE A 340 -4.94 -7.12 3.30
CA ILE A 340 -3.88 -8.11 3.12
C ILE A 340 -2.75 -7.73 4.06
N ARG A 341 -2.40 -8.63 4.97
CA ARG A 341 -1.38 -8.43 6.00
C ARG A 341 -0.28 -9.46 5.84
N GLU A 342 0.96 -9.08 6.11
CA GLU A 342 2.03 -10.04 6.38
C GLU A 342 2.05 -10.32 7.88
N ASP A 343 1.64 -11.51 8.31
CA ASP A 343 1.32 -11.83 9.70
C ASP A 343 2.56 -11.91 10.62
N MET A 344 3.76 -12.18 10.07
CA MET A 344 4.98 -12.28 10.87
C MET A 344 5.45 -10.92 11.39
N THR A 345 5.40 -9.92 10.53
CA THR A 345 5.77 -8.53 10.86
C THR A 345 4.57 -7.76 11.36
N GLY A 346 3.39 -8.06 10.82
CA GLY A 346 2.14 -7.38 11.14
C GLY A 346 1.84 -6.18 10.25
N VAL A 347 2.63 -5.91 9.21
CA VAL A 347 2.41 -4.79 8.28
C VAL A 347 1.19 -5.01 7.40
N VAL A 348 0.46 -3.93 7.13
CA VAL A 348 -0.71 -3.95 6.25
C VAL A 348 -0.27 -3.62 4.82
N LEU A 349 -0.29 -4.64 3.96
CA LEU A 349 0.11 -4.54 2.55
C LEU A 349 -0.97 -3.88 1.69
N PHE A 350 -2.23 -4.30 1.83
CA PHE A 350 -3.38 -3.72 1.13
C PHE A 350 -4.52 -3.43 2.09
N VAL A 351 -5.26 -2.38 1.77
CA VAL A 351 -6.61 -2.15 2.29
C VAL A 351 -7.52 -1.84 1.11
N GLY A 352 -8.74 -2.36 1.16
CA GLY A 352 -9.73 -2.07 0.15
C GLY A 352 -11.15 -2.37 0.60
N HIS A 353 -12.09 -2.00 -0.25
CA HIS A 353 -13.49 -2.29 -0.08
C HIS A 353 -14.11 -2.79 -1.37
N VAL A 354 -15.03 -3.74 -1.24
CA VAL A 354 -15.83 -4.26 -2.34
C VAL A 354 -17.27 -3.82 -2.11
N VAL A 355 -17.76 -2.93 -2.97
CA VAL A 355 -19.17 -2.49 -2.98
C VAL A 355 -19.98 -3.26 -4.02
N ASN A 356 -19.35 -3.65 -5.13
CA ASN A 356 -19.95 -4.49 -6.15
C ASN A 356 -18.88 -5.36 -6.85
N PRO A 357 -18.84 -6.68 -6.60
CA PRO A 357 -17.83 -7.56 -7.17
C PRO A 357 -17.95 -7.75 -8.69
N LEU A 358 -19.06 -7.33 -9.32
CA LEU A 358 -19.28 -7.41 -10.76
C LEU A 358 -18.71 -6.20 -11.52
N LEU A 359 -18.32 -5.12 -10.83
CA LEU A 359 -17.62 -4.01 -11.47
C LEU A 359 -16.26 -4.52 -11.93
N ALA A 360 -16.06 -4.57 -13.26
CA ALA A 360 -14.79 -4.94 -13.85
C ALA A 360 -13.70 -3.90 -13.50
N ALA A 361 -12.46 -4.39 -13.35
CA ALA A 361 -11.24 -3.59 -13.15
C ALA A 361 -10.69 -2.99 -14.43
#